data_AF-A0A0A1TFH9-F1
#
_entry.id   AF-A0A0A1TFH9-F1
#
_cell.length_a   1.000
_cell.length_b   1.000
_cell.length_c   1.000
_cell.angle_alpha   90.00
_cell.angle_beta   90.00
_cell.angle_gamma   90.00
#
_symmetry.space_group_name_H-M   'P 1'
#
loop_
_entity.id
_entity.type
_entity.pdbx_description
1 polymer ?
#
loop_
_entity_poly.entity_id
_entity_poly.type
_entity_poly.pdbx_seq_one_letter_code
_entity_poly.pdbx_strand_id
1 'polypeptide(L)'
;MKFLAVLATTVALVSAAVLDPVHSLVQREVANSDVTAFALPDGRSKLEVVVDGVLEGTIVETADGGLIAYDAFGKEIDLDAEHGDDSIVKRGKLDVILKLGKILKRWGGRAWTFFKCTGYGAAVRCGDEFLDCAQYGQPPWTCIEGIACVGGSAKKCI
;
A
#
# COMPACT_ATOMS: atom_id res chain seq x y z
N MET A 1 38.18 26.72 48.67
CA MET A 1 36.93 25.92 48.83
C MET A 1 35.76 26.74 48.31
N LYS A 2 34.80 26.07 47.62
CA LYS A 2 33.63 26.56 46.84
C LYS A 2 33.91 26.64 45.33
N PHE A 3 33.86 25.53 44.58
CA PHE A 3 32.70 24.78 44.02
C PHE A 3 31.90 25.52 42.93
N LEU A 4 31.80 24.78 41.80
CA LEU A 4 30.73 24.72 40.78
C LEU A 4 30.90 25.51 39.48
N ALA A 5 31.34 24.76 38.47
CA ALA A 5 31.06 24.91 37.06
C ALA A 5 29.56 24.75 36.76
N VAL A 6 29.04 25.46 35.76
CA VAL A 6 28.06 24.94 34.80
C VAL A 6 28.27 25.65 33.46
N LEU A 7 28.72 24.89 32.45
CA LEU A 7 28.63 25.24 31.03
C LEU A 7 27.15 25.30 30.64
N ALA A 8 26.70 26.40 30.05
CA ALA A 8 25.43 26.46 29.32
C ALA A 8 25.74 26.53 27.81
N THR A 9 26.02 25.37 27.21
CA THR A 9 26.00 25.20 25.75
C THR A 9 24.56 25.14 25.28
N THR A 10 24.09 26.19 24.63
CA THR A 10 22.81 26.20 23.91
C THR A 10 22.98 25.39 22.63
N VAL A 11 22.43 24.17 22.60
CA VAL A 11 22.28 23.41 21.36
C VAL A 11 21.14 24.03 20.56
N ALA A 12 21.47 24.71 19.47
CA ALA A 12 20.49 25.14 18.48
C ALA A 12 20.00 23.89 17.71
N LEU A 13 18.81 23.41 18.04
CA LEU A 13 18.09 22.43 17.23
C LEU A 13 17.61 23.11 15.94
N VAL A 14 18.40 23.00 14.88
CA VAL A 14 17.96 23.27 13.51
C VAL A 14 17.25 22.01 13.02
N SER A 15 15.94 21.93 13.21
CA SER A 15 15.11 20.94 12.51
C SER A 15 14.98 21.38 11.05
N ALA A 16 15.93 20.98 10.23
CA ALA A 16 15.76 20.98 8.78
C ALA A 16 14.85 19.78 8.44
N ALA A 17 13.53 20.03 8.41
CA ALA A 17 12.61 19.14 7.72
C ALA A 17 12.93 19.23 6.22
N VAL A 18 13.85 18.38 5.76
CA VAL A 18 14.06 18.13 4.34
C VAL A 18 12.82 17.37 3.88
N LEU A 19 11.80 18.12 3.44
CA LEU A 19 10.69 17.58 2.70
C LEU A 19 11.24 17.13 1.34
N ASP A 20 11.39 15.83 1.18
CA ASP A 20 11.77 15.22 -0.10
C ASP A 20 10.79 15.65 -1.20
N PRO A 21 11.26 16.13 -2.36
CA PRO A 21 10.40 16.56 -3.47
C PRO A 21 9.58 15.41 -4.09
N VAL A 22 9.90 14.16 -3.76
CA VAL A 22 9.20 12.95 -4.21
C VAL A 22 7.76 12.88 -3.70
N HIS A 23 7.47 13.49 -2.54
CA HIS A 23 6.13 13.49 -1.95
C HIS A 23 5.10 14.27 -2.80
N SER A 24 5.56 15.23 -3.59
CA SER A 24 4.68 16.11 -4.37
C SER A 24 4.10 15.48 -5.65
N LEU A 25 4.61 14.33 -6.09
CA LEU A 25 4.20 13.70 -7.35
C LEU A 25 3.12 12.60 -7.19
N VAL A 26 2.72 12.27 -5.96
CA VAL A 26 1.82 11.12 -5.70
C VAL A 26 0.37 11.55 -5.41
N GLN A 27 0.12 12.83 -5.10
CA GLN A 27 -1.24 13.32 -4.90
C GLN A 27 -1.92 13.68 -6.22
N ARG A 28 -2.65 12.72 -6.79
CA ARG A 28 -3.80 12.96 -7.70
C ARG A 28 -4.70 11.71 -7.65
N GLU A 29 -5.69 11.70 -6.75
CA GLU A 29 -7.15 11.91 -6.99
C GLU A 29 -7.82 10.72 -7.74
N VAL A 30 -8.94 10.06 -7.35
CA VAL A 30 -10.10 10.36 -6.46
C VAL A 30 -10.79 9.05 -6.01
N ALA A 31 -11.24 8.99 -4.74
CA ALA A 31 -12.55 8.48 -4.23
C ALA A 31 -12.42 7.71 -2.90
N ASN A 32 -12.69 8.39 -1.76
CA ASN A 32 -12.87 7.89 -0.37
C ASN A 32 -11.80 6.95 0.25
N SER A 33 -10.94 6.33 -0.54
CA SER A 33 -9.76 5.55 -0.17
C SER A 33 -8.64 5.98 -1.09
N ASP A 34 -7.73 6.82 -0.59
CA ASP A 34 -6.51 7.20 -1.28
C ASP A 34 -5.46 6.10 -1.08
N VAL A 35 -4.92 5.55 -2.17
CA VAL A 35 -3.81 4.59 -2.09
C VAL A 35 -2.56 5.25 -2.61
N THR A 36 -1.64 5.49 -1.70
CA THR A 36 -0.37 6.13 -1.98
C THR A 36 0.68 5.06 -2.23
N ALA A 37 1.25 5.06 -3.42
CA ALA A 37 2.28 4.12 -3.82
C ALA A 37 3.67 4.75 -3.72
N PHE A 38 4.60 3.99 -3.14
CA PHE A 38 5.98 4.40 -2.93
C PHE A 38 6.93 3.36 -3.53
N ALA A 39 8.03 3.85 -4.09
CA ALA A 39 9.22 3.03 -4.32
C ALA A 39 10.13 3.14 -3.09
N LEU A 40 10.50 2.01 -2.52
CA LEU A 40 11.51 1.93 -1.46
C LEU A 40 12.90 2.21 -2.04
N PRO A 41 13.90 2.56 -1.20
CA PRO A 41 15.26 2.89 -1.67
C PRO A 41 15.95 1.77 -2.47
N ASP A 42 15.53 0.52 -2.26
CA ASP A 42 16.01 -0.66 -2.97
C ASP A 42 15.16 -1.02 -4.21
N GLY A 43 14.22 -0.16 -4.59
CA GLY A 43 13.35 -0.33 -5.76
C GLY A 43 12.09 -1.17 -5.51
N ARG A 44 11.93 -1.77 -4.32
CA ARG A 44 10.73 -2.51 -3.95
C ARG A 44 9.51 -1.59 -3.81
N SER A 45 8.33 -2.16 -3.92
CA SER A 45 7.07 -1.44 -3.89
C SER A 45 6.50 -1.40 -2.47
N LYS A 46 6.00 -0.25 -2.04
CA LYS A 46 5.20 -0.08 -0.82
C LYS A 46 3.90 0.61 -1.19
N LEU A 47 2.79 0.15 -0.64
CA LEU A 47 1.47 0.78 -0.73
C LEU A 47 1.03 1.18 0.66
N GLU A 48 0.60 2.42 0.82
CA GLU A 48 -0.15 2.88 1.98
C GLU A 48 -1.60 3.07 1.57
N VAL A 49 -2.51 2.49 2.33
CA VAL A 49 -3.96 2.64 2.11
C VAL A 49 -4.47 3.63 3.15
N VAL A 50 -4.95 4.76 2.67
CA VAL A 50 -5.46 5.87 3.48
C VAL A 50 -6.93 6.06 3.17
N VAL A 51 -7.80 5.95 4.17
CA VAL A 51 -9.26 6.09 4.00
C VAL A 51 -9.73 7.27 4.83
N ASP A 52 -10.35 8.26 4.18
CA ASP A 52 -10.74 9.54 4.81
C ASP A 52 -9.57 10.27 5.51
N GLY A 53 -8.36 10.19 4.94
CA GLY A 53 -7.17 10.82 5.51
C GLY A 53 -6.53 10.06 6.69
N VAL A 54 -7.03 8.87 7.01
CA VAL A 54 -6.48 8.00 8.06
C VAL A 54 -5.77 6.81 7.42
N LEU A 55 -4.51 6.55 7.82
CA LEU A 55 -3.80 5.34 7.41
C LEU A 55 -4.52 4.12 7.98
N GLU A 56 -4.96 3.21 7.10
CA GLU A 56 -5.63 1.96 7.47
C GLU A 56 -4.64 0.79 7.49
N GLY A 57 -3.58 0.90 6.70
CA GLY A 57 -2.47 -0.04 6.73
C GLY A 57 -1.58 0.05 5.50
N THR A 58 -0.65 -0.89 5.41
CA THR A 58 0.46 -0.85 4.46
C THR A 58 0.70 -2.24 3.87
N ILE A 59 1.03 -2.31 2.58
CA ILE A 59 1.52 -3.52 1.92
C ILE A 59 2.94 -3.25 1.44
N VAL A 60 3.89 -4.11 1.81
CA VAL A 60 5.31 -3.98 1.48
C VAL A 60 5.77 -5.19 0.68
N GLU A 61 6.35 -4.98 -0.49
CA GLU A 61 7.02 -6.01 -1.28
C GLU A 61 8.28 -6.51 -0.54
N THR A 62 8.45 -7.82 -0.41
CA THR A 62 9.63 -8.43 0.23
C THR A 62 10.75 -8.67 -0.78
N ALA A 63 11.97 -8.89 -0.28
CA ALA A 63 13.15 -9.09 -1.14
C ALA A 63 13.08 -10.35 -2.02
N ASP A 64 12.28 -11.34 -1.62
CA ASP A 64 12.00 -12.56 -2.37
C ASP A 64 10.82 -12.42 -3.36
N GLY A 65 10.27 -11.22 -3.52
CA GLY A 65 9.16 -10.93 -4.43
C GLY A 65 7.77 -11.31 -3.89
N GLY A 66 7.70 -11.68 -2.61
CA GLY A 66 6.46 -11.78 -1.85
C GLY A 66 5.98 -10.44 -1.30
N LEU A 67 5.24 -10.48 -0.19
CA LEU A 67 4.81 -9.28 0.52
C LEU A 67 4.54 -9.54 2.00
N ILE A 68 4.51 -8.45 2.76
CA ILE A 68 3.99 -8.40 4.13
C ILE A 68 2.96 -7.27 4.19
N ALA A 69 1.82 -7.52 4.82
CA ALA A 69 0.79 -6.51 5.07
C ALA A 69 0.79 -6.14 6.56
N TYR A 70 0.60 -4.85 6.85
CA TYR A 70 0.51 -4.31 8.20
C TYR A 70 -0.77 -3.49 8.35
N ASP A 71 -1.37 -3.51 9.54
CA ASP A 71 -2.45 -2.60 9.88
C ASP A 71 -1.93 -1.20 10.22
N ALA A 72 -2.84 -0.26 10.47
CA ALA A 72 -2.52 1.11 10.87
C ALA A 72 -1.58 1.24 12.09
N PHE A 73 -1.48 0.21 12.93
CA PHE A 73 -0.66 0.17 14.14
C PHE A 73 0.69 -0.53 13.92
N GLY A 74 0.98 -0.95 12.68
CA GLY A 74 2.19 -1.70 12.35
C GLY A 74 2.13 -3.17 12.74
N LYS A 75 0.95 -3.70 13.11
CA LYS A 75 0.77 -5.13 13.36
C LYS A 75 0.62 -5.85 12.04
N GLU A 76 1.37 -6.93 11.85
CA GLU A 76 1.25 -7.77 10.66
C GLU A 76 -0.17 -8.36 10.54
N ILE A 77 -0.72 -8.30 9.33
CA ILE A 77 -2.04 -8.83 8.97
C ILE A 77 -1.81 -10.19 8.32
N ASP A 78 -2.45 -11.22 8.88
CA ASP A 78 -2.57 -12.50 8.21
C ASP A 78 -3.60 -12.40 7.07
N LEU A 79 -3.12 -12.45 5.84
CA LEU A 79 -3.93 -12.36 4.63
C LEU A 79 -4.69 -13.67 4.30
N ASP A 80 -4.29 -14.79 4.92
CA ASP A 80 -4.92 -16.10 4.71
C ASP A 80 -5.97 -16.42 5.77
N ALA A 81 -6.03 -15.64 6.86
CA ALA A 81 -7.01 -15.84 7.90
C ALA A 81 -8.43 -15.79 7.30
N GLU A 82 -9.13 -16.94 7.29
CA GLU A 82 -10.56 -16.96 7.03
C GLU A 82 -11.22 -16.06 8.07
N HIS A 83 -12.07 -15.14 7.62
CA HIS A 83 -12.67 -14.09 8.43
C HIS A 83 -13.47 -14.68 9.61
N GLY A 84 -12.77 -14.97 10.71
CA GLY A 84 -13.30 -15.51 11.96
C GLY A 84 -12.72 -14.83 13.20
N ASP A 85 -11.82 -13.86 13.03
CA ASP A 85 -11.43 -12.95 14.10
C ASP A 85 -12.25 -11.65 13.97
N ASP A 86 -13.26 -11.53 14.84
CA ASP A 86 -14.16 -10.38 14.99
C ASP A 86 -13.43 -9.02 15.15
N SER A 87 -12.11 -9.04 15.36
CA SER A 87 -11.26 -7.84 15.46
C SER A 87 -10.94 -7.19 14.11
N ILE A 88 -10.78 -7.99 13.04
CA ILE A 88 -10.40 -7.50 11.70
C ILE A 88 -11.64 -7.05 10.92
N VAL A 89 -12.74 -7.80 11.04
CA VAL A 89 -14.02 -7.51 10.36
C VAL A 89 -14.67 -6.20 10.84
N LYS A 90 -14.38 -5.76 12.07
CA LYS A 90 -14.90 -4.48 12.60
C LYS A 90 -14.30 -3.23 11.96
N ARG A 91 -13.20 -3.35 11.20
CA ARG A 91 -12.63 -2.24 10.43
C ARG A 91 -12.99 -2.45 8.96
N GLY A 92 -14.20 -2.05 8.55
CA GLY A 92 -14.64 -2.12 7.14
C GLY A 92 -13.72 -1.41 6.13
N LYS A 93 -12.71 -0.68 6.63
CA LYS A 93 -11.67 0.01 5.87
C LYS A 93 -10.43 -0.84 5.53
N LEU A 94 -10.27 -2.02 6.17
CA LEU A 94 -9.18 -2.98 5.88
C LEU A 94 -9.41 -3.80 4.61
N ASP A 95 -10.62 -3.74 4.06
CA ASP A 95 -11.06 -4.55 2.93
C ASP A 95 -10.17 -4.38 1.69
N VAL A 96 -9.73 -3.15 1.39
CA VAL A 96 -8.81 -2.86 0.29
C VAL A 96 -7.46 -3.57 0.45
N ILE A 97 -6.91 -3.58 1.68
CA ILE A 97 -5.64 -4.23 1.99
C ILE A 97 -5.77 -5.74 1.83
N LEU A 98 -6.87 -6.33 2.28
CA LEU A 98 -7.11 -7.77 2.14
C LEU A 98 -7.29 -8.17 0.67
N LYS A 99 -8.06 -7.39 -0.11
CA LYS A 99 -8.28 -7.60 -1.55
C LYS A 99 -6.96 -7.58 -2.33
N LEU A 100 -6.24 -6.46 -2.25
CA LEU A 100 -4.97 -6.30 -2.96
C LEU A 100 -3.89 -7.24 -2.42
N GLY A 101 -3.82 -7.40 -1.10
CA GLY A 101 -2.88 -8.30 -0.43
C GLY A 101 -3.03 -9.74 -0.92
N LYS A 102 -4.24 -10.28 -1.01
CA LYS A 102 -4.48 -11.64 -1.51
C LYS A 102 -4.02 -11.81 -2.96
N ILE A 103 -4.33 -10.85 -3.83
CA ILE A 103 -3.91 -10.88 -5.24
C ILE A 103 -2.38 -10.82 -5.33
N LEU A 104 -1.77 -9.84 -4.67
CA LEU A 104 -0.32 -9.65 -4.69
C LEU A 104 0.41 -10.84 -4.07
N LYS A 105 -0.14 -11.47 -3.02
CA LYS A 105 0.46 -12.65 -2.38
C LYS A 105 0.46 -13.84 -3.33
N ARG A 106 -0.59 -13.98 -4.16
CA ARG A 106 -0.73 -15.09 -5.11
C ARG A 106 0.17 -14.97 -6.34
N TRP A 107 0.38 -13.76 -6.86
CA TRP A 107 1.10 -13.55 -8.13
C TRP A 107 2.38 -12.71 -8.02
N GLY A 108 2.72 -12.25 -6.81
CA GLY A 108 3.97 -11.58 -6.46
C GLY A 108 4.34 -10.42 -7.37
N GLY A 109 5.62 -10.35 -7.74
CA GLY A 109 6.20 -9.29 -8.58
C GLY A 109 5.48 -9.03 -9.91
N ARG A 110 4.80 -10.03 -10.50
CA ARG A 110 4.04 -9.81 -11.74
C ARG A 110 2.76 -9.01 -11.49
N ALA A 111 2.06 -9.27 -10.39
CA ALA A 111 0.91 -8.46 -10.00
C ALA A 111 1.35 -7.05 -9.59
N TRP A 112 2.47 -6.90 -8.88
CA TRP A 112 3.08 -5.60 -8.60
C TRP A 112 3.35 -4.80 -9.88
N THR A 113 3.97 -5.44 -10.88
CA THR A 113 4.28 -4.81 -12.17
C THR A 113 3.01 -4.37 -12.90
N PHE A 114 2.00 -5.24 -12.92
CA PHE A 114 0.71 -4.94 -13.55
C PHE A 114 0.00 -3.75 -12.90
N PHE A 115 -0.10 -3.71 -11.57
CA PHE A 115 -0.75 -2.61 -10.85
C PHE A 115 0.05 -1.32 -10.87
N LYS A 116 1.38 -1.41 -10.90
CA LYS A 116 2.26 -0.25 -11.12
C LYS A 116 2.04 0.37 -12.50
N CYS A 117 1.85 -0.46 -13.53
CA CYS A 117 1.59 0.01 -14.90
C CYS A 117 0.16 0.57 -15.06
N THR A 118 -0.85 -0.09 -14.49
CA THR A 118 -2.26 0.33 -14.62
C THR A 118 -2.64 1.48 -13.69
N GLY A 119 -1.88 1.66 -12.60
CA GLY A 119 -2.12 2.62 -11.55
C GLY A 119 -2.84 1.99 -10.36
N TYR A 120 -2.27 2.12 -9.14
CA TYR A 120 -2.83 1.51 -7.94
C TYR A 120 -4.22 2.04 -7.57
N GLY A 121 -4.54 3.30 -7.87
CA GLY A 121 -5.90 3.81 -7.71
C GLY A 121 -6.93 3.04 -8.56
N ALA A 122 -6.56 2.60 -9.76
CA ALA A 122 -7.41 1.75 -10.59
C ALA A 122 -7.48 0.32 -10.02
N ALA A 123 -6.37 -0.21 -9.48
CA ALA A 123 -6.34 -1.52 -8.82
C ALA A 123 -7.28 -1.58 -7.59
N VAL A 124 -7.38 -0.49 -6.84
CA VAL A 124 -8.28 -0.36 -5.69
C VAL A 124 -9.73 -0.25 -6.14
N ARG A 125 -10.00 0.67 -7.07
CA ARG A 125 -11.36 0.92 -7.59
C ARG A 125 -11.96 -0.34 -8.24
N CYS A 126 -11.13 -1.12 -8.93
CA CYS A 126 -11.52 -2.34 -9.65
C CYS A 126 -11.11 -3.62 -8.89
N GLY A 127 -10.86 -3.50 -7.59
CA GLY A 127 -10.30 -4.59 -6.79
C GLY A 127 -11.23 -5.80 -6.67
N ASP A 128 -12.54 -5.57 -6.71
CA ASP A 128 -13.56 -6.62 -6.65
C ASP A 128 -13.55 -7.49 -7.90
N GLU A 129 -13.52 -6.89 -9.08
CA GLU A 129 -13.45 -7.64 -10.34
C GLU A 129 -12.17 -8.49 -10.42
N PHE A 130 -11.04 -7.94 -9.95
CA PHE A 130 -9.79 -8.71 -9.88
C PHE A 130 -9.84 -9.82 -8.83
N LEU A 131 -10.49 -9.59 -7.68
CA LEU A 131 -10.61 -10.60 -6.65
C LEU A 131 -11.53 -11.74 -7.08
N ASP A 132 -12.62 -11.46 -7.80
CA ASP A 132 -13.52 -12.48 -8.35
C ASP A 132 -12.79 -13.36 -9.36
N CYS A 133 -12.09 -12.77 -10.33
CA CYS A 133 -11.18 -13.49 -11.22
C CYS A 133 -10.16 -14.33 -10.43
N ALA A 134 -9.64 -13.77 -9.35
CA ALA A 134 -8.66 -14.44 -8.53
C ALA A 134 -9.20 -15.69 -7.84
N GLN A 135 -10.47 -15.71 -7.43
CA GLN A 135 -11.11 -16.90 -6.86
C GLN A 135 -11.13 -18.06 -7.87
N TYR A 136 -11.24 -17.78 -9.17
CA TYR A 136 -11.16 -18.77 -10.24
C TYR A 136 -9.73 -19.07 -10.71
N GLY A 137 -8.71 -18.49 -10.06
CA GLY A 137 -7.30 -18.68 -10.39
C GLY A 137 -6.83 -17.89 -11.62
N GLN A 138 -7.63 -16.93 -12.07
CA GLN A 138 -7.30 -16.07 -13.19
C GLN A 138 -6.48 -14.86 -12.72
N PRO A 139 -5.28 -14.64 -13.28
CA PRO A 139 -4.45 -13.51 -12.88
C PRO A 139 -5.00 -12.16 -13.39
N PRO A 140 -4.58 -11.03 -12.79
CA PRO A 140 -5.08 -9.70 -13.16
C PRO A 140 -4.92 -9.34 -14.65
N TRP A 141 -3.82 -9.73 -15.29
CA TRP A 141 -3.55 -9.43 -16.71
C TRP A 141 -4.35 -10.28 -17.71
N THR A 142 -5.12 -11.26 -17.24
CA THR A 142 -6.07 -11.98 -18.10
C THR A 142 -7.52 -11.79 -17.64
N CYS A 143 -7.77 -11.14 -16.49
CA CYS A 143 -9.09 -10.89 -15.93
C CYS A 143 -9.87 -9.87 -16.78
N ILE A 144 -10.84 -10.31 -17.59
CA ILE A 144 -11.52 -9.45 -18.57
C ILE A 144 -12.34 -8.38 -17.85
N GLU A 145 -13.03 -8.75 -16.78
CA GLU A 145 -13.86 -7.88 -15.95
C GLU A 145 -13.01 -6.77 -15.33
N GLY A 146 -11.89 -7.12 -14.70
CA GLY A 146 -10.96 -6.17 -14.09
C GLY A 146 -10.27 -5.28 -15.14
N ILE A 147 -9.86 -5.85 -16.28
CA ILE A 147 -9.29 -5.09 -17.40
C ILE A 147 -10.31 -4.09 -17.96
N ALA A 148 -11.58 -4.49 -18.10
CA ALA A 148 -12.66 -3.63 -18.56
C ALA A 148 -12.93 -2.49 -17.57
N CYS A 149 -12.92 -2.77 -16.26
CA CYS A 149 -13.07 -1.76 -15.21
C CYS A 149 -11.91 -0.74 -15.22
N VAL A 150 -10.66 -1.20 -15.37
CA VAL A 150 -9.47 -0.33 -15.45
C VAL A 150 -9.47 0.51 -16.73
N GLY A 151 -9.97 -0.05 -17.83
CA GLY A 151 -10.12 0.63 -19.12
C GLY A 151 -8.81 0.67 -19.93
N GLY A 152 -8.62 1.75 -20.70
CA GLY A 152 -7.57 1.83 -21.73
C GLY A 152 -6.13 1.63 -21.23
N SER A 153 -5.84 1.92 -19.96
CA SER A 153 -4.52 1.72 -19.36
C SER A 153 -4.15 0.24 -19.27
N ALA A 154 -5.11 -0.65 -18.99
CA ALA A 154 -4.85 -2.09 -18.86
C ALA A 154 -4.30 -2.70 -20.15
N LYS A 155 -4.76 -2.27 -21.32
CA LYS A 155 -4.31 -2.81 -22.62
C LYS A 155 -2.81 -2.65 -22.87
N LYS A 156 -2.17 -1.65 -22.25
CA LYS A 156 -0.72 -1.38 -22.40
C LYS A 156 0.13 -2.12 -21.37
N CYS A 157 -0.51 -2.80 -20.42
CA CYS A 157 0.11 -3.37 -19.23
C CYS A 157 0.01 -4.90 -19.15
N ILE A 158 -0.59 -5.53 -20.17
CA ILE A 158 -0.75 -7.00 -20.29
C ILE A 158 0.45 -7.59 -21.04
#